data_AF-A0A1I8D3X6-F1
#
_entry.id   AF-A0A1I8D3X6-F1
#
_cell.length_a   1.000
_cell.length_b   1.000
_cell.length_c   1.000
_cell.angle_alpha   90.00
_cell.angle_beta   90.00
_cell.angle_gamma   90.00
#
_symmetry.space_group_name_H-M   'P 1'
#
loop_
_entity.id
_entity.type
_entity.pdbx_description
1 polymer ?
#
loop_
_entity_poly.entity_id
_entity_poly.type
_entity_poly.pdbx_seq_one_letter_code
_entity_poly.pdbx_strand_id
1 'polypeptide(L)'
;MTKKANPIIKLNAAKQEHKISKKKKSENQATTLLKSRHTMVLERNKILGKELADVQSNYSVLNKKYAELELKYNKLCNQKVPVIRRRLPVQDSGDQSRSDYVRHIYDSFVEANMSMPPDSMFVENLSNYFQARSLVDNRVTKKYNTEQAVKLFLELNLTQNKFELLLKNLHGTHIFPSFYSVKKMLKQEATGDYEYITKLVSAEPQDELIHGCFAKDVESILKERISSLLAAENLVFCKEISYDGQETYYINFCISGDSGQGSSKFNIQSQLTTSNHSSLALTVIAFWFGKDTRNLMEYFLEKPLEEIDRIKKDGFEMMIDKKIVKVRLHFYFTADFMCIYNFFGLKGQCSKYFCYLCKLESGSQKTSCTVPN
;
A
#
# COMPACT_ATOMS: atom_id res chain seq x y z
N MET A 1 -2.67 -127.28 -52.27
CA MET A 1 -3.26 -126.90 -50.97
C MET A 1 -2.34 -125.90 -50.28
N THR A 2 -2.65 -124.61 -50.37
CA THR A 2 -2.02 -123.55 -49.57
C THR A 2 -3.16 -122.65 -49.12
N LYS A 3 -3.47 -122.73 -47.82
CA LYS A 3 -4.52 -121.96 -47.14
C LYS A 3 -4.34 -120.49 -47.49
N LYS A 4 -5.22 -119.93 -48.33
CA LYS A 4 -5.28 -118.49 -48.60
C LYS A 4 -5.46 -117.80 -47.25
N ALA A 5 -4.41 -117.09 -46.84
CA ALA A 5 -4.32 -116.42 -45.55
C ALA A 5 -5.55 -115.52 -45.35
N ASN A 6 -6.23 -115.75 -44.23
CA ASN A 6 -7.55 -115.22 -43.95
C ASN A 6 -7.52 -113.67 -43.96
N PRO A 7 -8.31 -112.98 -44.81
CA PRO A 7 -8.28 -111.52 -44.95
C PRO A 7 -8.48 -110.76 -43.63
N ILE A 8 -9.08 -111.40 -42.63
CA ILE A 8 -9.26 -110.89 -41.26
C ILE A 8 -7.91 -110.63 -40.55
N ILE A 9 -6.88 -111.47 -40.78
CA ILE A 9 -5.58 -111.34 -40.11
C ILE A 9 -4.82 -110.11 -40.63
N LYS A 10 -4.85 -109.86 -41.96
CA LYS A 10 -4.24 -108.66 -42.56
C LYS A 10 -4.95 -107.38 -42.12
N LEU A 11 -6.27 -107.41 -42.00
CA LEU A 11 -7.05 -106.26 -41.54
C LEU A 11 -6.77 -105.93 -40.06
N ASN A 12 -6.56 -106.95 -39.23
CA ASN A 12 -6.22 -106.77 -37.82
C ASN A 12 -4.79 -106.25 -37.61
N ALA A 13 -3.82 -106.70 -38.41
CA ALA A 13 -2.45 -106.17 -38.39
C ALA A 13 -2.40 -104.69 -38.80
N ALA A 14 -3.07 -104.31 -39.90
CA ALA A 14 -3.17 -102.92 -40.34
C ALA A 14 -3.88 -102.02 -39.30
N LYS A 15 -4.91 -102.53 -38.61
CA LYS A 15 -5.57 -101.82 -37.50
C LYS A 15 -4.64 -101.63 -36.29
N GLN A 16 -3.76 -102.59 -35.99
CA GLN A 16 -2.77 -102.45 -34.91
C GLN A 16 -1.67 -101.44 -35.27
N GLU A 17 -1.11 -101.47 -36.48
CA GLU A 17 -0.12 -100.49 -36.93
C GLU A 17 -0.69 -99.07 -36.94
N HIS A 18 -1.95 -98.91 -37.40
CA HIS A 18 -2.62 -97.61 -37.39
C HIS A 18 -2.90 -97.09 -35.96
N LYS A 19 -3.17 -97.99 -35.00
CA LYS A 19 -3.29 -97.65 -33.57
C LYS A 19 -1.94 -97.23 -32.97
N ILE A 20 -0.86 -97.94 -33.29
CA ILE A 20 0.50 -97.64 -32.78
C ILE A 20 1.00 -96.31 -33.36
N SER A 21 0.78 -96.05 -34.64
CA SER A 21 1.14 -94.78 -35.30
C SER A 21 0.35 -93.59 -34.72
N LYS A 22 -0.96 -93.75 -34.48
CA LYS A 22 -1.77 -92.72 -33.79
C LYS A 22 -1.27 -92.47 -32.37
N LYS A 23 -0.92 -93.52 -31.63
CA LYS A 23 -0.40 -93.41 -30.26
C LYS A 23 0.95 -92.66 -30.23
N LYS A 24 1.90 -93.02 -31.09
CA LYS A 24 3.19 -92.31 -31.22
C LYS A 24 3.03 -90.84 -31.66
N LYS A 25 2.09 -90.54 -32.57
CA LYS A 25 1.76 -89.15 -32.94
C LYS A 25 1.19 -88.37 -31.75
N SER A 26 0.30 -88.97 -30.96
CA SER A 26 -0.28 -88.33 -29.77
C SER A 26 0.75 -88.11 -28.65
N GLU A 27 1.67 -89.06 -28.45
CA GLU A 27 2.77 -88.94 -27.47
C GLU A 27 3.76 -87.86 -27.91
N ASN A 28 4.12 -87.78 -29.20
CA ASN A 28 4.97 -86.72 -29.73
C ASN A 28 4.30 -85.34 -29.64
N GLN A 29 2.99 -85.24 -29.91
CA GLN A 29 2.24 -84.00 -29.70
C GLN A 29 2.22 -83.59 -28.22
N ALA A 30 1.95 -84.53 -27.30
CA ALA A 30 1.97 -84.27 -25.87
C ALA A 30 3.36 -83.81 -25.38
N THR A 31 4.43 -84.45 -25.87
CA THR A 31 5.82 -84.08 -25.53
C THR A 31 6.18 -82.69 -26.06
N THR A 32 5.69 -82.33 -27.25
CA THR A 32 5.93 -81.01 -27.85
C THR A 32 5.16 -79.92 -27.08
N LEU A 33 3.92 -80.20 -26.69
CA LEU A 33 3.11 -79.33 -25.83
C LEU A 33 3.74 -79.12 -24.44
N LEU A 34 4.27 -80.18 -23.83
CA LEU A 34 4.99 -80.09 -22.55
C LEU A 34 6.25 -79.24 -22.67
N LYS A 35 7.06 -79.42 -23.72
CA LYS A 35 8.24 -78.57 -23.99
C LYS A 35 7.85 -77.11 -24.20
N SER A 36 6.81 -76.85 -25.00
CA SER A 36 6.29 -75.48 -25.21
C SER A 36 5.82 -74.84 -23.90
N ARG A 37 5.04 -75.55 -23.07
CA ARG A 37 4.61 -75.07 -21.75
C ARG A 37 5.80 -74.81 -20.83
N HIS A 38 6.79 -75.69 -20.80
CA HIS A 38 7.99 -75.51 -20.00
C HIS A 38 8.78 -74.27 -20.43
N THR A 39 8.92 -74.03 -21.74
CA THR A 39 9.56 -72.81 -22.26
C THR A 39 8.79 -71.55 -21.87
N MET A 40 7.45 -71.57 -21.96
CA MET A 40 6.62 -70.43 -21.53
C MET A 40 6.75 -70.15 -20.03
N VAL A 41 6.81 -71.19 -19.19
CA VAL A 41 7.01 -71.05 -17.74
C VAL A 41 8.38 -70.47 -17.43
N LEU A 42 9.44 -70.93 -18.10
CA LEU A 42 10.78 -70.39 -17.94
C LEU A 42 10.86 -68.90 -18.33
N GLU A 43 10.22 -68.53 -19.44
CA GLU A 43 10.23 -67.13 -19.87
C GLU A 43 9.41 -66.24 -18.93
N ARG A 44 8.28 -66.73 -18.42
CA ARG A 44 7.49 -66.04 -17.40
C ARG A 44 8.27 -65.88 -16.08
N ASN A 45 9.03 -66.89 -15.67
CA ASN A 45 9.89 -66.81 -14.50
C ASN A 45 11.02 -65.79 -14.67
N LYS A 46 11.59 -65.66 -15.88
CA LYS A 46 12.57 -64.59 -16.15
C LYS A 46 11.95 -63.20 -16.06
N ILE A 47 10.73 -63.01 -16.59
CA ILE A 47 10.01 -61.74 -16.50
C ILE A 47 9.73 -61.40 -15.04
N LEU A 48 9.17 -62.34 -14.27
CA LEU A 48 8.93 -62.16 -12.83
C LEU A 48 10.21 -61.87 -12.05
N GLY A 49 11.33 -62.51 -12.42
CA GLY A 49 12.64 -62.24 -11.82
C GLY A 49 13.12 -60.80 -12.06
N LYS A 50 12.88 -60.25 -13.25
CA LYS A 50 13.18 -58.84 -13.57
C LYS A 50 12.25 -57.89 -12.81
N GLU A 51 10.95 -58.14 -12.81
CA GLU A 51 9.97 -57.33 -12.08
C GLU A 51 10.27 -57.32 -10.57
N LEU A 52 10.68 -58.44 -10.00
CA LEU A 52 11.08 -58.52 -8.59
C LEU A 52 12.35 -57.69 -8.31
N ALA A 53 13.34 -57.75 -9.19
CA ALA A 53 14.56 -56.95 -9.07
C ALA A 53 14.25 -55.43 -9.15
N ASP A 54 13.35 -55.03 -10.06
CA ASP A 54 12.91 -53.64 -10.18
C ASP A 54 12.16 -53.18 -8.93
N VAL A 55 11.27 -53.99 -8.37
CA VAL A 55 10.57 -53.69 -7.12
C VAL A 55 11.55 -53.58 -5.94
N GLN A 56 12.53 -54.47 -5.84
CA GLN A 56 13.57 -54.41 -4.81
C GLN A 56 14.44 -53.15 -4.92
N SER A 57 14.78 -52.75 -6.15
CA SER A 57 15.49 -51.49 -6.42
C SER A 57 14.66 -50.28 -6.00
N ASN A 58 13.38 -50.24 -6.39
CA ASN A 58 12.45 -49.17 -6.01
C ASN A 58 12.25 -49.10 -4.50
N TYR A 59 12.15 -50.25 -3.82
CA TYR A 59 12.06 -50.32 -2.37
C TYR A 59 13.32 -49.78 -1.69
N SER A 60 14.51 -50.11 -2.20
CA SER A 60 15.79 -49.57 -1.69
C SER A 60 15.86 -48.05 -1.82
N VAL A 61 15.42 -47.49 -2.96
CA VAL A 61 15.34 -46.04 -3.18
C VAL A 61 14.32 -45.41 -2.22
N LEU A 62 13.16 -46.03 -2.03
CA LEU A 62 12.13 -45.53 -1.13
C LEU A 62 12.62 -45.54 0.32
N ASN A 63 13.32 -46.60 0.74
CA ASN A 63 13.85 -46.72 2.09
C ASN A 63 14.92 -45.65 2.39
N LYS A 64 15.79 -45.34 1.41
CA LYS A 64 16.74 -44.22 1.53
C LYS A 64 16.02 -42.88 1.66
N LYS A 65 14.98 -42.63 0.85
CA LYS A 65 14.16 -41.41 0.95
C LYS A 65 13.44 -41.32 2.29
N TYR A 66 12.96 -42.44 2.83
CA TYR A 66 12.31 -42.48 4.13
C TYR A 66 13.30 -42.16 5.25
N ALA A 67 14.48 -42.78 5.24
CA ALA A 67 15.54 -42.49 6.21
C ALA A 67 15.98 -41.00 6.16
N GLU A 68 16.10 -40.41 4.97
CA GLU A 68 16.36 -38.97 4.83
C GLU A 68 15.22 -38.10 5.38
N LEU A 69 13.96 -38.51 5.16
CA LEU A 69 12.79 -37.80 5.67
C LEU A 69 12.75 -37.86 7.21
N GLU A 70 13.03 -39.01 7.79
CA GLU A 70 13.09 -39.23 9.22
C GLU A 70 14.22 -38.41 9.87
N LEU A 71 15.38 -38.32 9.22
CA LEU A 71 16.49 -37.46 9.66
C LEU A 71 16.13 -35.97 9.63
N LYS A 72 15.40 -35.53 8.60
CA LYS A 72 14.87 -34.16 8.50
C LYS A 72 13.79 -33.89 9.54
N TYR A 73 12.91 -34.85 9.79
CA TYR A 73 11.85 -34.75 10.79
C TYR A 73 12.42 -34.68 12.22
N ASN A 74 13.39 -35.53 12.54
CA ASN A 74 14.09 -35.49 13.82
C ASN A 74 14.87 -34.18 14.02
N LYS A 75 15.45 -33.60 12.96
CA LYS A 75 16.03 -32.24 13.02
C LYS A 75 14.98 -31.16 13.29
N LEU A 76 13.80 -31.26 12.69
CA LEU A 76 12.66 -30.35 12.94
C LEU A 76 12.12 -30.45 14.38
N CYS A 77 12.04 -31.66 14.94
CA CYS A 77 11.57 -31.87 16.31
C CYS A 77 12.58 -31.40 17.38
N ASN A 78 13.88 -31.50 17.10
CA ASN A 78 14.93 -31.23 18.09
C ASN A 78 15.59 -29.85 17.96
N GLN A 79 15.41 -29.14 16.85
CA GLN A 79 15.68 -27.71 16.85
C GLN A 79 14.65 -27.04 17.75
N LYS A 80 15.10 -26.27 18.76
CA LYS A 80 14.30 -25.25 19.44
C LYS A 80 13.96 -24.12 18.45
N VAL A 81 13.34 -24.46 17.32
CA VAL A 81 12.69 -23.49 16.45
C VAL A 81 11.54 -22.95 17.29
N PRO A 82 11.40 -21.62 17.44
CA PRO A 82 10.20 -21.06 18.05
C PRO A 82 9.04 -21.65 17.26
N VAL A 83 8.19 -22.43 17.95
CA VAL A 83 6.97 -22.98 17.36
C VAL A 83 6.36 -21.82 16.59
N ILE A 84 6.29 -21.93 15.26
CA ILE A 84 5.49 -21.02 14.45
C ILE A 84 4.08 -21.31 14.96
N ARG A 85 3.66 -20.57 16.00
CA ARG A 85 2.26 -20.48 16.37
C ARG A 85 1.59 -20.21 15.04
N ARG A 86 0.69 -21.11 14.61
CA ARG A 86 -0.18 -20.83 13.46
C ARG A 86 -0.63 -19.40 13.64
N ARG A 87 -0.26 -18.53 12.70
CA ARG A 87 -0.67 -17.13 12.75
C ARG A 87 -2.18 -17.19 12.94
N LEU A 88 -2.65 -16.67 14.07
CA LEU A 88 -4.07 -16.48 14.24
C LEU A 88 -4.51 -15.65 13.03
N PRO A 89 -5.68 -15.95 12.43
CA PRO A 89 -6.28 -15.05 11.48
C PRO A 89 -6.24 -13.62 12.05
N VAL A 90 -5.98 -12.61 11.22
CA VAL A 90 -5.80 -11.21 11.69
C VAL A 90 -6.97 -10.77 12.57
N GLN A 91 -8.18 -11.22 12.23
CA GLN A 91 -9.42 -11.01 12.98
C GLN A 91 -9.42 -11.60 14.41
N ASP A 92 -8.64 -12.64 14.66
CA ASP A 92 -8.53 -13.34 15.96
C ASP A 92 -7.26 -12.93 16.73
N SER A 93 -6.52 -11.95 16.21
CA SER A 93 -5.24 -11.49 16.77
C SER A 93 -5.44 -10.32 17.76
N GLY A 94 -4.54 -10.18 18.75
CA GLY A 94 -4.54 -9.02 19.64
C GLY A 94 -4.22 -7.70 18.91
N ASP A 95 -4.61 -6.55 19.47
CA ASP A 95 -4.48 -5.23 18.82
C ASP A 95 -3.03 -4.91 18.39
N GLN A 96 -2.06 -5.25 19.24
CA GLN A 96 -0.63 -5.05 18.95
C GLN A 96 -0.17 -5.91 17.77
N SER A 97 -0.53 -7.19 17.74
CA SER A 97 -0.16 -8.10 16.64
C SER A 97 -0.85 -7.72 15.33
N ARG A 98 -2.07 -7.18 15.38
CA ARG A 98 -2.73 -6.57 14.21
C ARG A 98 -1.95 -5.36 13.71
N SER A 99 -1.57 -4.45 14.61
CA SER A 99 -0.77 -3.27 14.25
C SER A 99 0.57 -3.63 13.61
N ASP A 100 1.28 -4.61 14.17
CA ASP A 100 2.59 -5.03 13.66
C ASP A 100 2.48 -5.77 12.31
N TYR A 101 1.41 -6.55 12.10
CA TYR A 101 1.12 -7.16 10.80
C TYR A 101 0.80 -6.11 9.73
N VAL A 102 0.02 -5.09 10.08
CA VAL A 102 -0.32 -3.96 9.20
C VAL A 102 0.93 -3.15 8.85
N ARG A 103 1.79 -2.87 9.84
CA ARG A 103 3.07 -2.19 9.63
C ARG A 103 3.97 -2.98 8.69
N HIS A 104 4.08 -4.30 8.88
CA HIS A 104 4.86 -5.15 7.97
C HIS A 104 4.33 -5.12 6.54
N ILE A 105 3.01 -5.22 6.32
CA ILE A 105 2.43 -5.11 4.97
C ILE A 105 2.73 -3.74 4.37
N TYR A 106 2.65 -2.67 5.16
CA TYR A 106 2.96 -1.31 4.73
C TYR A 106 4.45 -1.13 4.36
N ASP A 107 5.37 -1.64 5.17
CA ASP A 107 6.81 -1.55 4.91
C ASP A 107 7.19 -2.35 3.66
N SER A 108 6.65 -3.56 3.51
CA SER A 108 6.81 -4.36 2.28
C SER A 108 6.16 -3.70 1.05
N PHE A 109 5.10 -2.92 1.23
CA PHE A 109 4.50 -2.10 0.18
C PHE A 109 5.39 -0.93 -0.22
N VAL A 110 6.05 -0.25 0.72
CA VAL A 110 7.00 0.83 0.42
C VAL A 110 8.21 0.27 -0.34
N GLU A 111 8.75 -0.88 0.08
CA GLU A 111 9.89 -1.52 -0.59
C GLU A 111 9.55 -2.06 -1.99
N ALA A 112 8.40 -2.70 -2.18
CA ALA A 112 8.00 -3.25 -3.48
C ALA A 112 7.63 -2.16 -4.51
N ASN A 113 7.28 -0.96 -4.06
CA ASN A 113 6.86 0.15 -4.92
C ASN A 113 8.01 0.85 -5.68
N MET A 114 9.26 0.41 -5.51
CA MET A 114 10.39 0.93 -6.26
C MET A 114 10.40 0.50 -7.74
N SER A 115 9.64 -0.52 -8.20
CA SER A 115 9.78 -0.97 -9.61
C SER A 115 8.68 -1.80 -10.30
N MET A 116 7.59 -2.28 -9.66
CA MET A 116 6.61 -3.14 -10.37
C MET A 116 5.14 -3.00 -9.94
N PRO A 117 4.16 -3.33 -10.81
CA PRO A 117 2.73 -3.38 -10.45
C PRO A 117 2.41 -4.57 -9.50
N PRO A 118 1.40 -4.42 -8.63
CA PRO A 118 1.07 -5.42 -7.61
C PRO A 118 0.45 -6.70 -8.19
N ASP A 119 0.77 -7.86 -7.60
CA ASP A 119 0.21 -9.16 -7.98
C ASP A 119 -1.21 -9.40 -7.41
N SER A 120 -1.87 -10.48 -7.84
CA SER A 120 -3.25 -10.82 -7.46
C SER A 120 -3.41 -11.18 -5.98
N MET A 121 -2.39 -11.79 -5.38
CA MET A 121 -2.40 -12.17 -3.97
C MET A 121 -2.28 -10.93 -3.07
N PHE A 122 -1.56 -9.91 -3.52
CA PHE A 122 -1.50 -8.61 -2.88
C PHE A 122 -2.86 -7.90 -2.89
N VAL A 123 -3.56 -7.90 -4.03
CA VAL A 123 -4.92 -7.32 -4.14
C VAL A 123 -5.89 -7.99 -3.16
N GLU A 124 -5.83 -9.31 -3.04
CA GLU A 124 -6.65 -10.08 -2.11
C GLU A 124 -6.35 -9.75 -0.64
N ASN A 125 -5.07 -9.65 -0.28
CA ASN A 125 -4.64 -9.28 1.07
C ASN A 125 -5.02 -7.84 1.46
N LEU A 126 -4.95 -6.90 0.51
CA LEU A 126 -5.37 -5.51 0.73
C LEU A 126 -6.90 -5.40 0.86
N SER A 127 -7.65 -6.18 0.07
CA SER A 127 -9.10 -6.33 0.22
C SER A 127 -9.46 -6.87 1.60
N ASN A 128 -8.76 -7.91 2.07
CA ASN A 128 -8.96 -8.49 3.40
C ASN A 128 -8.62 -7.49 4.52
N TYR A 129 -7.59 -6.64 4.33
CA TYR A 129 -7.27 -5.55 5.24
C TYR A 129 -8.41 -4.53 5.33
N PHE A 130 -8.97 -4.08 4.20
CA PHE A 130 -10.08 -3.12 4.22
C PHE A 130 -11.37 -3.72 4.78
N GLN A 131 -11.66 -4.99 4.49
CA GLN A 131 -12.76 -5.72 5.12
C GLN A 131 -12.57 -5.80 6.63
N ALA A 132 -11.38 -6.21 7.11
CA ALA A 132 -11.07 -6.28 8.53
C ALA A 132 -11.20 -4.91 9.21
N ARG A 133 -10.74 -3.82 8.57
CA ARG A 133 -10.87 -2.45 9.09
C ARG A 133 -12.34 -1.99 9.16
N SER A 134 -13.16 -2.36 8.17
CA SER A 134 -14.60 -2.08 8.19
C SER A 134 -15.36 -2.87 9.26
N LEU A 135 -14.82 -4.00 9.72
CA LEU A 135 -15.41 -4.87 10.74
C LEU A 135 -15.08 -4.44 12.17
N VAL A 136 -14.16 -3.49 12.39
CA VAL A 136 -13.85 -2.97 13.73
C VAL A 136 -15.02 -2.12 14.29
N ASP A 137 -15.91 -1.61 13.42
CA ASP A 137 -17.18 -1.00 13.82
C ASP A 137 -18.32 -2.02 13.65
N ASN A 138 -18.55 -2.82 14.71
CA ASN A 138 -19.38 -4.02 14.74
C ASN A 138 -20.90 -3.83 14.53
N ARG A 139 -21.37 -2.80 13.79
CA ARG A 139 -22.81 -2.58 13.55
C ARG A 139 -23.26 -2.19 12.15
N VAL A 140 -22.38 -1.95 11.17
CA VAL A 140 -22.80 -1.74 9.77
C VAL A 140 -21.64 -2.18 8.87
N THR A 141 -21.89 -2.94 7.81
CA THR A 141 -20.99 -3.00 6.65
C THR A 141 -20.92 -1.59 6.03
N LYS A 142 -20.16 -0.70 6.68
CA LYS A 142 -20.08 0.70 6.34
C LYS A 142 -19.26 0.80 5.06
N LYS A 143 -19.95 0.83 3.93
CA LYS A 143 -19.35 1.20 2.65
C LYS A 143 -18.67 2.56 2.82
N TYR A 144 -17.46 2.68 2.29
CA TYR A 144 -16.79 3.98 2.25
C TYR A 144 -17.63 4.92 1.39
N ASN A 145 -17.93 6.11 1.91
CA ASN A 145 -18.44 7.18 1.07
C ASN A 145 -17.31 7.76 0.21
N THR A 146 -17.65 8.61 -0.76
CA THR A 146 -16.66 9.20 -1.69
C THR A 146 -15.54 9.94 -0.96
N GLU A 147 -15.87 10.73 0.07
CA GLU A 147 -14.91 11.47 0.88
C GLU A 147 -13.94 10.56 1.62
N GLN A 148 -14.43 9.51 2.26
CA GLN A 148 -13.62 8.54 2.98
C GLN A 148 -12.70 7.77 2.03
N ALA A 149 -13.17 7.47 0.82
CA ALA A 149 -12.34 6.83 -0.21
C ALA A 149 -11.24 7.78 -0.74
N VAL A 150 -11.53 9.07 -0.95
CA VAL A 150 -10.53 10.08 -1.31
C VAL A 150 -9.53 10.28 -0.17
N LYS A 151 -9.99 10.37 1.07
CA LYS A 151 -9.11 10.52 2.23
C LYS A 151 -8.13 9.36 2.33
N LEU A 152 -8.63 8.14 2.21
CA LEU A 152 -7.80 6.94 2.18
C LEU A 152 -6.81 6.95 1.01
N PHE A 153 -7.24 7.38 -0.18
CA PHE A 153 -6.37 7.53 -1.34
C PHE A 153 -5.18 8.46 -1.04
N LEU A 154 -5.44 9.61 -0.41
CA LEU A 154 -4.42 10.57 -0.03
C LEU A 154 -3.52 10.04 1.09
N GLU A 155 -4.08 9.36 2.09
CA GLU A 155 -3.32 8.73 3.19
C GLU A 155 -2.37 7.63 2.70
N LEU A 156 -2.77 6.89 1.66
CA LEU A 156 -1.95 5.84 1.05
C LEU A 156 -0.90 6.38 0.08
N ASN A 157 -0.88 7.70 -0.16
CA ASN A 157 0.04 8.37 -1.08
C ASN A 157 0.10 7.69 -2.47
N LEU A 158 -1.06 7.27 -2.99
CA LEU A 158 -1.15 6.58 -4.27
C LEU A 158 -1.16 7.58 -5.42
N THR A 159 -0.58 7.21 -6.56
CA THR A 159 -0.80 7.96 -7.80
C THR A 159 -2.20 7.70 -8.33
N GLN A 160 -2.75 8.63 -9.11
CA GLN A 160 -4.09 8.47 -9.73
C GLN A 160 -4.22 7.14 -10.50
N ASN A 161 -3.19 6.76 -11.26
CA ASN A 161 -3.17 5.50 -12.02
C ASN A 161 -3.19 4.27 -11.11
N LYS A 162 -2.40 4.28 -10.03
CA LYS A 162 -2.37 3.17 -9.05
C LYS A 162 -3.69 3.05 -8.30
N PHE A 163 -4.32 4.18 -8.01
CA PHE A 163 -5.63 4.20 -7.37
C PHE A 163 -6.77 3.77 -8.30
N GLU A 164 -6.70 4.13 -9.58
CA GLU A 164 -7.60 3.60 -10.60
C GLU A 164 -7.48 2.07 -10.71
N LEU A 165 -6.26 1.54 -10.69
CA LEU A 165 -6.01 0.10 -10.69
C LEU A 165 -6.57 -0.56 -9.42
N LEU A 166 -6.33 0.05 -8.25
CA LEU A 166 -6.86 -0.41 -6.97
C LEU A 166 -8.39 -0.49 -7.00
N LEU A 167 -9.07 0.58 -7.42
CA LEU A 167 -10.53 0.62 -7.47
C LEU A 167 -11.13 -0.34 -8.50
N LYS A 168 -10.48 -0.55 -9.66
CA LYS A 168 -10.90 -1.58 -10.64
C LYS A 168 -10.88 -2.97 -10.03
N ASN A 169 -9.81 -3.29 -9.30
CA ASN A 169 -9.65 -4.59 -8.65
C ASN A 169 -10.61 -4.78 -7.46
N LEU A 170 -10.99 -3.70 -6.78
CA LEU A 170 -11.93 -3.73 -5.66
C LEU A 170 -13.41 -3.61 -6.08
N HIS A 171 -13.71 -3.44 -7.38
CA HIS A 171 -15.08 -3.25 -7.88
C HIS A 171 -16.04 -4.39 -7.50
N GLY A 172 -15.54 -5.62 -7.39
CA GLY A 172 -16.32 -6.80 -6.99
C GLY A 172 -16.67 -6.86 -5.50
N THR A 173 -16.03 -6.04 -4.65
CA THR A 173 -16.21 -6.08 -3.19
C THR A 173 -17.33 -5.17 -2.69
N HIS A 174 -17.80 -4.21 -3.51
CA HIS A 174 -18.81 -3.20 -3.15
C HIS A 174 -18.49 -2.38 -1.87
N ILE A 175 -17.23 -2.38 -1.41
CA ILE A 175 -16.77 -1.66 -0.21
C ILE A 175 -16.56 -0.16 -0.51
N PHE A 176 -16.14 0.15 -1.74
CA PHE A 176 -15.81 1.49 -2.19
C PHE A 176 -16.89 2.08 -3.10
N PRO A 177 -17.00 3.43 -3.15
CA PRO A 177 -17.87 4.11 -4.10
C PRO A 177 -17.31 3.94 -5.52
N SER A 178 -18.15 4.23 -6.53
CA SER A 178 -17.73 4.08 -7.93
C SER A 178 -16.47 4.91 -8.21
N PHE A 179 -15.58 4.37 -9.06
CA PHE A 179 -14.40 5.09 -9.52
C PHE A 179 -14.77 6.46 -10.13
N TYR A 180 -15.90 6.53 -10.83
CA TYR A 180 -16.40 7.78 -11.39
C TYR A 180 -16.71 8.83 -10.31
N SER A 181 -17.35 8.43 -9.21
CA SER A 181 -17.63 9.32 -8.08
C SER A 181 -16.35 9.87 -7.45
N VAL A 182 -15.35 9.00 -7.24
CA VAL A 182 -14.08 9.42 -6.65
C VAL A 182 -13.29 10.31 -7.61
N LYS A 183 -13.21 9.94 -8.89
CA LYS A 183 -12.58 10.75 -9.94
C LYS A 183 -13.25 12.11 -10.09
N LYS A 184 -14.57 12.17 -9.98
CA LYS A 184 -15.32 13.44 -9.99
C LYS A 184 -14.90 14.33 -8.82
N MET A 185 -14.76 13.76 -7.63
CA MET A 185 -14.32 14.49 -6.44
C MET A 185 -12.87 14.96 -6.54
N LEU A 186 -11.94 14.12 -7.03
CA LEU A 186 -10.54 14.51 -7.26
C LEU A 186 -10.36 15.60 -8.32
N LYS A 187 -11.37 15.81 -9.17
CA LYS A 187 -11.40 16.86 -10.20
C LYS A 187 -12.09 18.14 -9.74
N GLN A 188 -12.69 18.15 -8.56
CA GLN A 188 -13.23 19.38 -8.00
C GLN A 188 -12.08 20.35 -7.77
N GLU A 189 -12.30 21.60 -8.15
CA GLU A 189 -11.34 22.66 -7.87
C GLU A 189 -11.20 22.83 -6.36
N ALA A 190 -9.96 22.99 -5.89
CA ALA A 190 -9.71 23.28 -4.51
C ALA A 190 -10.24 24.67 -4.16
N THR A 191 -10.83 24.81 -2.99
CA THR A 191 -11.25 26.09 -2.43
C THR A 191 -10.07 27.05 -2.35
N GLY A 192 -10.28 28.30 -2.74
CA GLY A 192 -9.26 29.35 -2.74
C GLY A 192 -8.83 29.89 -4.10
N ASP A 193 -9.48 29.42 -5.18
CA ASP A 193 -9.29 29.92 -6.55
C ASP A 193 -7.80 30.03 -6.90
N TYR A 194 -7.11 28.89 -6.93
CA TYR A 194 -5.66 28.86 -7.13
C TYR A 194 -5.29 29.33 -8.54
N GLU A 195 -4.36 30.26 -8.62
CA GLU A 195 -3.74 30.69 -9.87
C GLU A 195 -2.47 29.88 -10.12
N TYR A 196 -2.40 29.19 -11.25
CA TYR A 196 -1.22 28.42 -11.68
C TYR A 196 -0.38 29.25 -12.64
N ILE A 197 0.89 29.47 -12.30
CA ILE A 197 1.75 30.39 -13.05
C ILE A 197 3.12 29.76 -13.33
N THR A 198 3.69 30.16 -14.46
CA THR A 198 5.11 29.94 -14.78
C THR A 198 5.81 31.30 -14.84
N LYS A 199 6.80 31.50 -13.97
CA LYS A 199 7.60 32.72 -13.89
C LYS A 199 8.99 32.46 -14.46
N LEU A 200 9.42 33.29 -15.39
CA LEU A 200 10.82 33.34 -15.82
C LEU A 200 11.64 34.09 -14.76
N VAL A 201 12.64 33.43 -14.19
CA VAL A 201 13.57 34.03 -13.25
C VAL A 201 14.94 34.05 -13.91
N SER A 202 15.48 35.24 -14.14
CA SER A 202 16.85 35.38 -14.62
C SER A 202 17.82 35.02 -13.50
N ALA A 203 18.38 33.82 -13.58
CA ALA A 203 19.50 33.37 -12.77
C ALA A 203 20.74 33.31 -13.68
N GLU A 204 21.86 33.91 -13.30
CA GLU A 204 23.09 33.66 -14.03
C GLU A 204 23.52 32.20 -13.77
N PRO A 205 23.76 31.37 -14.81
CA PRO A 205 24.02 31.71 -16.22
C PRO A 205 22.86 31.49 -17.22
N GLN A 206 21.69 31.02 -16.79
CA GLN A 206 20.52 30.77 -17.66
C GLN A 206 19.20 31.08 -16.96
N ASP A 207 18.26 31.68 -17.69
CA ASP A 207 16.91 31.88 -17.18
C ASP A 207 16.27 30.55 -16.78
N GLU A 208 15.67 30.52 -15.59
CA GLU A 208 14.98 29.36 -15.04
C GLU A 208 13.47 29.61 -15.10
N LEU A 209 12.71 28.62 -15.58
CA LEU A 209 11.25 28.64 -15.52
C LEU A 209 10.80 28.03 -14.19
N ILE A 210 10.24 28.87 -13.33
CA ILE A 210 9.71 28.49 -12.04
C ILE A 210 8.20 28.31 -12.15
N HIS A 211 7.74 27.08 -11.96
CA HIS A 211 6.32 26.75 -11.92
C HIS A 211 5.81 26.80 -10.47
N GLY A 212 4.61 27.32 -10.28
CA GLY A 212 3.98 27.33 -8.97
C GLY A 212 2.51 27.71 -9.02
N CYS A 213 1.91 27.80 -7.85
CA CYS A 213 0.56 28.29 -7.66
C CYS A 213 0.42 29.05 -6.34
N PHE A 214 -0.61 29.89 -6.26
CA PHE A 214 -1.01 30.56 -5.03
C PHE A 214 -2.53 30.74 -4.99
N ALA A 215 -3.09 30.87 -3.78
CA ALA A 215 -4.50 31.11 -3.56
C ALA A 215 -4.84 32.60 -3.78
N LYS A 216 -5.90 32.89 -4.55
CA LYS A 216 -6.43 34.25 -4.70
C LYS A 216 -7.49 34.58 -3.66
N ASP A 217 -8.16 33.58 -3.11
CA ASP A 217 -9.25 33.72 -2.14
C ASP A 217 -8.92 32.94 -0.85
N VAL A 218 -8.09 33.56 -0.01
CA VAL A 218 -7.70 32.98 1.28
C VAL A 218 -8.89 32.98 2.25
N GLU A 219 -9.84 33.89 2.09
CA GLU A 219 -11.03 33.96 2.93
C GLU A 219 -11.90 32.70 2.79
N SER A 220 -12.16 32.21 1.58
CA SER A 220 -12.94 30.98 1.39
C SER A 220 -12.24 29.75 1.96
N ILE A 221 -10.92 29.66 1.80
CA ILE A 221 -10.09 28.61 2.43
C ILE A 221 -10.30 28.61 3.95
N LEU A 222 -10.21 29.78 4.58
CA LEU A 222 -10.36 29.91 6.03
C LEU A 222 -11.78 29.56 6.48
N LYS A 223 -12.81 30.01 5.77
CA LYS A 223 -14.21 29.69 6.08
C LYS A 223 -14.49 28.20 6.03
N GLU A 224 -14.04 27.52 4.97
CA GLU A 224 -14.18 26.06 4.85
C GLU A 224 -13.44 25.36 5.99
N ARG A 225 -12.20 25.77 6.25
CA ARG A 225 -11.36 25.15 7.28
C ARG A 225 -11.95 25.31 8.68
N ILE A 226 -12.41 26.51 9.02
CA ILE A 226 -13.05 26.79 10.32
C ILE A 226 -14.32 25.95 10.47
N SER A 227 -15.17 25.90 9.43
CA SER A 227 -16.40 25.10 9.45
C SER A 227 -16.12 23.62 9.68
N SER A 228 -15.13 23.08 8.96
CA SER A 228 -14.70 21.68 9.08
C SER A 228 -14.17 21.36 10.48
N LEU A 229 -13.34 22.24 11.04
CA LEU A 229 -12.72 22.02 12.35
C LEU A 229 -13.69 22.21 13.52
N LEU A 230 -14.66 23.11 13.40
CA LEU A 230 -15.75 23.26 14.37
C LEU A 230 -16.63 22.02 14.39
N ALA A 231 -17.03 21.51 13.22
CA ALA A 231 -17.81 20.27 13.11
C ALA A 231 -17.07 19.05 13.69
N ALA A 232 -15.74 19.07 13.68
CA ALA A 232 -14.88 18.05 14.26
C ALA A 232 -14.51 18.31 15.73
N GLU A 233 -15.03 19.37 16.37
CA GLU A 233 -14.69 19.79 17.75
C GLU A 233 -13.17 19.93 17.99
N ASN A 234 -12.42 20.29 16.95
CA ASN A 234 -10.95 20.30 16.97
C ASN A 234 -10.35 21.70 16.81
N LEU A 235 -11.18 22.74 16.76
CA LEU A 235 -10.73 24.13 16.65
C LEU A 235 -10.57 24.80 18.03
N VAL A 236 -9.45 25.47 18.26
CA VAL A 236 -9.29 26.38 19.41
C VAL A 236 -9.77 27.77 19.03
N PHE A 237 -10.72 28.31 19.80
CA PHE A 237 -11.24 29.66 19.61
C PHE A 237 -11.66 30.29 20.95
N CYS A 238 -11.70 31.61 21.00
CA CYS A 238 -12.38 32.36 22.06
C CYS A 238 -13.66 32.97 21.49
N LYS A 239 -14.77 32.86 22.22
CA LYS A 239 -16.07 33.43 21.82
C LYS A 239 -16.43 34.57 22.76
N GLU A 240 -16.72 35.73 22.18
CA GLU A 240 -17.31 36.87 22.89
C GLU A 240 -18.73 37.11 22.39
N ILE A 241 -19.60 37.52 23.30
CA ILE A 241 -20.97 37.91 22.98
C ILE A 241 -21.11 39.37 23.43
N SER A 242 -21.32 40.27 22.47
CA SER A 242 -21.56 41.68 22.78
C SER A 242 -22.93 41.90 23.41
N TYR A 243 -23.15 43.10 23.96
CA TYR A 243 -24.40 43.47 24.64
C TYR A 243 -25.65 43.36 23.76
N ASP A 244 -25.50 43.50 22.44
CA ASP A 244 -26.55 43.34 21.43
C ASP A 244 -26.75 41.87 20.98
N GLY A 245 -26.00 40.94 21.56
CA GLY A 245 -26.07 39.51 21.27
C GLY A 245 -25.26 39.07 20.04
N GLN A 246 -24.46 39.95 19.42
CA GLN A 246 -23.58 39.57 18.32
C GLN A 246 -22.44 38.68 18.83
N GLU A 247 -22.28 37.51 18.21
CA GLU A 247 -21.21 36.57 18.55
C GLU A 247 -19.97 36.87 17.71
N THR A 248 -18.82 37.02 18.38
CA THR A 248 -17.51 37.16 17.74
C THR A 248 -16.59 36.00 18.13
N TYR A 249 -16.03 35.33 17.13
CA TYR A 249 -15.06 34.25 17.31
C TYR A 249 -13.65 34.77 17.03
N TYR A 250 -12.75 34.58 17.98
CA TYR A 250 -11.33 34.90 17.85
C TYR A 250 -10.53 33.62 17.68
N ILE A 251 -9.80 33.53 16.57
CA ILE A 251 -9.09 32.30 16.18
C ILE A 251 -7.64 32.64 15.86
N ASN A 252 -6.72 31.83 16.37
CA ASN A 252 -5.30 31.94 16.10
C ASN A 252 -4.92 31.08 14.89
N PHE A 253 -4.17 31.70 13.98
CA PHE A 253 -3.59 31.07 12.82
C PHE A 253 -2.09 31.34 12.75
N CYS A 254 -1.32 30.34 12.34
CA CYS A 254 0.10 30.46 12.07
C CYS A 254 0.33 30.40 10.57
N ILE A 255 1.09 31.35 10.03
CA ILE A 255 1.65 31.30 8.69
C ILE A 255 3.02 30.64 8.81
N SER A 256 3.25 29.59 8.03
CA SER A 256 4.52 28.87 8.02
C SER A 256 5.06 28.70 6.61
N GLY A 257 6.37 28.94 6.45
CA GLY A 257 7.11 28.65 5.23
C GLY A 257 8.05 27.47 5.44
N ASP A 258 8.17 26.62 4.42
CA ASP A 258 9.08 25.48 4.40
C ASP A 258 9.69 25.37 2.99
N SER A 259 11.01 25.28 2.92
CA SER A 259 11.77 25.11 1.67
C SER A 259 12.61 23.83 1.76
N GLY A 260 12.35 22.89 0.87
CA GLY A 260 12.98 21.59 0.89
C GLY A 260 12.70 20.78 -0.36
N GLN A 261 13.59 19.84 -0.66
CA GLN A 261 13.43 18.88 -1.77
C GLN A 261 13.18 19.55 -3.14
N GLY A 262 13.72 20.75 -3.36
CA GLY A 262 13.56 21.49 -4.62
C GLY A 262 12.24 22.27 -4.75
N SER A 263 11.49 22.43 -3.66
CA SER A 263 10.23 23.18 -3.64
C SER A 263 10.14 24.07 -2.41
N SER A 264 9.28 25.09 -2.49
CA SER A 264 8.93 25.94 -1.36
C SER A 264 7.43 26.03 -1.24
N LYS A 265 6.93 26.02 -0.01
CA LYS A 265 5.50 26.09 0.30
C LYS A 265 5.25 27.02 1.46
N PHE A 266 4.15 27.75 1.39
CA PHE A 266 3.62 28.55 2.47
C PHE A 266 2.24 28.04 2.83
N ASN A 267 2.01 27.88 4.13
CA ASN A 267 0.80 27.31 4.68
C ASN A 267 0.23 28.21 5.77
N ILE A 268 -1.08 28.15 5.93
CA ILE A 268 -1.79 28.60 7.11
C ILE A 268 -2.13 27.38 7.96
N GLN A 269 -1.98 27.53 9.28
CA GLN A 269 -2.26 26.49 10.24
C GLN A 269 -3.12 27.04 11.38
N SER A 270 -4.33 26.52 11.54
CA SER A 270 -5.19 26.81 12.68
C SER A 270 -4.64 26.18 13.97
N GLN A 271 -4.87 26.82 15.11
CA GLN A 271 -4.63 26.20 16.41
C GLN A 271 -5.68 25.10 16.67
N LEU A 272 -5.21 23.88 16.94
CA LEU A 272 -6.03 22.69 17.16
C LEU A 272 -6.01 22.27 18.63
N THR A 273 -7.07 21.60 19.09
CA THR A 273 -7.19 21.11 20.47
C THR A 273 -6.33 19.87 20.74
N THR A 274 -6.10 19.05 19.70
CA THR A 274 -5.41 17.76 19.80
C THR A 274 -3.91 17.83 19.52
N SER A 275 -3.53 18.19 18.29
CA SER A 275 -2.13 18.31 17.88
C SER A 275 -1.95 19.38 16.81
N ASN A 276 -1.06 20.32 17.08
CA ASN A 276 -0.65 21.33 16.10
C ASN A 276 0.43 20.79 15.15
N HIS A 277 1.20 19.77 15.51
CA HIS A 277 2.32 19.30 14.69
C HIS A 277 1.90 18.15 13.77
N SER A 278 0.94 18.43 12.87
CA SER A 278 0.47 17.47 11.87
C SER A 278 0.46 18.11 10.49
N SER A 279 0.89 17.36 9.48
CA SER A 279 0.73 17.76 8.08
C SER A 279 -0.75 17.95 7.70
N LEU A 280 -1.67 17.29 8.40
CA LEU A 280 -3.12 17.44 8.21
C LEU A 280 -3.66 18.75 8.80
N ALA A 281 -2.88 19.44 9.63
CA ALA A 281 -3.22 20.75 10.17
C ALA A 281 -2.93 21.90 9.19
N LEU A 282 -2.07 21.65 8.20
CA LEU A 282 -1.57 22.65 7.26
C LEU A 282 -2.54 22.85 6.10
N THR A 283 -2.72 24.10 5.73
CA THR A 283 -3.45 24.51 4.53
C THR A 283 -2.54 25.34 3.66
N VAL A 284 -2.15 24.80 2.51
CA VAL A 284 -1.27 25.50 1.56
C VAL A 284 -1.96 26.78 1.09
N ILE A 285 -1.21 27.87 0.94
CA ILE A 285 -1.67 29.11 0.31
C ILE A 285 -0.78 29.53 -0.87
N ALA A 286 0.46 29.03 -0.91
CA ALA A 286 1.34 29.17 -2.06
C ALA A 286 2.32 28.00 -2.12
N PHE A 287 2.71 27.63 -3.33
CA PHE A 287 3.65 26.56 -3.61
C PHE A 287 4.40 26.84 -4.92
N TRP A 288 5.71 26.61 -4.95
CA TRP A 288 6.48 26.67 -6.20
C TRP A 288 7.68 25.72 -6.19
N PHE A 289 8.11 25.33 -7.38
CA PHE A 289 9.32 24.53 -7.59
C PHE A 289 10.52 25.46 -7.64
N GLY A 290 11.26 25.52 -6.54
CA GLY A 290 12.39 26.42 -6.38
C GLY A 290 12.65 26.73 -4.91
N LYS A 291 13.71 27.50 -4.67
CA LYS A 291 14.08 27.98 -3.33
C LYS A 291 13.16 29.11 -2.86
N ASP A 292 13.21 29.39 -1.58
CA ASP A 292 12.45 30.42 -0.90
C ASP A 292 13.14 31.81 -1.01
N THR A 293 13.62 32.16 -2.20
CA THR A 293 14.29 33.44 -2.42
C THR A 293 13.31 34.60 -2.31
N ARG A 294 13.80 35.78 -1.90
CA ARG A 294 12.97 36.98 -1.74
C ARG A 294 12.12 37.29 -2.97
N ASN A 295 12.71 37.28 -4.16
CA ASN A 295 12.02 37.61 -5.42
C ASN A 295 10.90 36.61 -5.78
N LEU A 296 11.02 35.36 -5.32
CA LEU A 296 9.99 34.34 -5.49
C LEU A 296 8.91 34.48 -4.43
N MET A 297 9.29 34.71 -3.17
CA MET A 297 8.34 34.99 -2.09
C MET A 297 7.48 36.22 -2.40
N GLU A 298 8.09 37.33 -2.82
CA GLU A 298 7.35 38.55 -3.19
C GLU A 298 6.30 38.26 -4.26
N TYR A 299 6.63 37.42 -5.24
CA TYR A 299 5.71 37.11 -6.32
C TYR A 299 4.59 36.15 -5.94
N PHE A 300 4.94 35.02 -5.32
CA PHE A 300 3.96 33.97 -5.01
C PHE A 300 3.13 34.30 -3.76
N LEU A 301 3.58 35.23 -2.91
CA LEU A 301 2.90 35.58 -1.67
C LEU A 301 2.22 36.96 -1.70
N GLU A 302 2.44 37.80 -2.71
CA GLU A 302 1.81 39.13 -2.81
C GLU A 302 0.29 39.05 -2.61
N LYS A 303 -0.41 38.36 -3.51
CA LYS A 303 -1.88 38.24 -3.43
C LYS A 303 -2.37 37.52 -2.16
N PRO A 304 -1.83 36.34 -1.76
CA PRO A 304 -2.24 35.70 -0.51
C PRO A 304 -2.05 36.57 0.73
N LEU A 305 -0.94 37.32 0.83
CA LEU A 305 -0.66 38.15 2.00
C LEU A 305 -1.52 39.42 2.01
N GLU A 306 -1.82 40.02 0.85
CA GLU A 306 -2.76 41.14 0.74
C GLU A 306 -4.16 40.74 1.25
N GLU A 307 -4.63 39.55 0.87
CA GLU A 307 -5.88 38.97 1.38
C GLU A 307 -5.82 38.76 2.91
N ILE A 308 -4.72 38.19 3.41
CA ILE A 308 -4.53 37.98 4.86
C ILE A 308 -4.51 39.30 5.61
N ASP A 309 -3.86 40.34 5.10
CA ASP A 309 -3.80 41.65 5.74
C ASP A 309 -5.18 42.31 5.80
N ARG A 310 -5.99 42.17 4.74
CA ARG A 310 -7.40 42.59 4.73
C ARG A 310 -8.20 41.85 5.81
N ILE A 311 -8.08 40.53 5.84
CA ILE A 311 -8.80 39.68 6.81
C ILE A 311 -8.36 39.97 8.25
N LYS A 312 -7.07 40.20 8.48
CA LYS A 312 -6.53 40.55 9.80
C LYS A 312 -7.10 41.87 10.32
N LYS A 313 -7.31 42.83 9.43
CA LYS A 313 -7.85 44.15 9.78
C LYS A 313 -9.34 44.11 10.10
N ASP A 314 -10.13 43.50 9.21
CA ASP A 314 -11.59 43.65 9.24
C ASP A 314 -12.32 42.42 9.80
N GLY A 315 -11.67 41.25 9.79
CA GLY A 315 -12.29 39.95 9.97
C GLY A 315 -13.20 39.59 8.79
N PHE A 316 -14.07 38.60 8.98
CA PHE A 316 -15.14 38.29 8.04
C PHE A 316 -16.36 37.72 8.76
N GLU A 317 -17.49 37.66 8.07
CA GLU A 317 -18.70 37.01 8.55
C GLU A 317 -18.84 35.62 7.94
N MET A 318 -19.32 34.68 8.74
CA MET A 318 -19.69 33.34 8.28
C MET A 318 -20.88 32.79 9.06
N MET A 319 -21.51 31.76 8.50
CA MET A 319 -22.61 31.07 9.17
C MET A 319 -22.07 29.96 10.06
N ILE A 320 -22.34 30.05 11.36
CA ILE A 320 -22.05 29.00 12.36
C ILE A 320 -23.35 28.70 13.09
N ASP A 321 -23.75 27.43 13.14
CA ASP A 321 -25.00 26.98 13.77
C ASP A 321 -26.26 27.77 13.35
N LYS A 322 -26.36 28.06 12.04
CA LYS A 322 -27.44 28.85 11.41
C LYS A 322 -27.52 30.31 11.87
N LYS A 323 -26.49 30.82 12.57
CA LYS A 323 -26.34 32.23 12.90
C LYS A 323 -25.21 32.85 12.09
N ILE A 324 -25.39 34.09 11.67
CA ILE A 324 -24.30 34.90 11.12
C ILE A 324 -23.46 35.38 12.30
N VAL A 325 -22.18 35.07 12.28
CA VAL A 325 -21.24 35.44 13.34
C VAL A 325 -20.05 36.16 12.74
N LYS A 326 -19.42 37.04 13.54
CA LYS A 326 -18.18 37.70 13.15
C LYS A 326 -17.00 36.83 13.53
N VAL A 327 -16.03 36.70 12.64
CA VAL A 327 -14.77 35.99 12.87
C VAL A 327 -13.62 36.98 12.77
N ARG A 328 -12.79 37.01 13.81
CA ARG A 328 -11.55 37.79 13.86
C ARG A 328 -10.36 36.85 13.99
N LEU A 329 -9.35 37.07 13.14
CA LEU A 329 -8.21 36.18 13.03
C LEU A 329 -6.93 36.87 13.53
N HIS A 330 -6.19 36.15 14.35
CA HIS A 330 -4.85 36.55 14.79
C HIS A 330 -3.82 35.69 14.07
N PHE A 331 -3.01 36.32 13.22
CA PHE A 331 -1.95 35.65 12.48
C PHE A 331 -0.59 35.82 13.17
N TYR A 332 0.09 34.69 13.35
CA TYR A 332 1.50 34.60 13.77
C TYR A 332 2.33 34.08 12.60
N PHE A 333 3.62 34.40 12.56
CA PHE A 333 4.53 33.87 11.53
C PHE A 333 5.57 32.97 12.17
N THR A 334 5.69 31.72 11.69
CA THR A 334 6.67 30.74 12.18
C THR A 334 7.29 30.02 11.00
N ALA A 335 8.59 30.19 10.79
CA ALA A 335 9.34 29.46 9.78
C ALA A 335 10.76 29.20 10.28
N ASP A 336 11.56 28.46 9.51
CA ASP A 336 12.99 28.37 9.80
C ASP A 336 13.69 29.73 9.62
N PHE A 337 14.93 29.82 10.11
CA PHE A 337 15.69 31.06 10.05
C PHE A 337 15.90 31.60 8.63
N MET A 338 16.19 30.73 7.65
CA MET A 338 16.45 31.17 6.28
C MET A 338 15.19 31.75 5.65
N CYS A 339 14.06 31.07 5.83
CA CYS A 339 12.75 31.52 5.39
C CYS A 339 12.37 32.85 6.05
N ILE A 340 12.55 32.99 7.36
CA ILE A 340 12.33 34.25 8.09
C ILE A 340 13.22 35.37 7.52
N TYR A 341 14.51 35.14 7.31
CA TYR A 341 15.40 36.17 6.79
C TYR A 341 14.99 36.61 5.38
N ASN A 342 14.71 35.67 4.48
CA ASN A 342 14.24 35.99 3.13
C ASN A 342 12.89 36.72 3.16
N PHE A 343 11.97 36.29 4.03
CA PHE A 343 10.65 36.90 4.18
C PHE A 343 10.72 38.35 4.69
N PHE A 344 11.63 38.66 5.62
CA PHE A 344 11.81 40.02 6.15
C PHE A 344 12.89 40.83 5.41
N GLY A 345 13.52 40.29 4.37
CA GLY A 345 14.57 40.98 3.62
C GLY A 345 15.88 41.18 4.41
N LEU A 346 16.16 40.29 5.36
CA LEU A 346 17.34 40.31 6.21
C LEU A 346 18.51 39.57 5.55
N LYS A 347 19.74 40.02 5.81
CA LYS A 347 20.98 39.49 5.20
C LYS A 347 21.40 38.08 5.67
N GLY A 348 20.60 37.44 6.53
CA GLY A 348 20.88 36.08 7.00
C GLY A 348 21.88 35.99 8.16
N GLN A 349 22.34 34.76 8.39
CA GLN A 349 23.12 34.36 9.59
C GLN A 349 24.50 35.04 9.69
N CYS A 350 25.10 35.40 8.55
CA CYS A 350 26.41 36.05 8.47
C CYS A 350 26.34 37.58 8.58
N SER A 351 25.15 38.14 8.86
CA SER A 351 24.95 39.57 9.04
C SER A 351 25.60 40.06 10.34
N LYS A 352 26.01 41.34 10.35
CA LYS A 352 26.42 42.05 11.58
C LYS A 352 25.33 41.95 12.64
N TYR A 353 24.07 42.08 12.21
CA TYR A 353 22.88 41.85 13.03
C TYR A 353 22.28 40.51 12.62
N PHE A 354 22.64 39.46 13.34
CA PHE A 354 22.20 38.10 13.03
C PHE A 354 20.82 37.79 13.62
N CYS A 355 20.43 38.40 14.73
CA CYS A 355 19.12 38.12 15.34
C CYS A 355 18.01 38.93 14.65
N TYR A 356 16.96 38.27 14.17
CA TYR A 356 15.80 38.95 13.58
C TYR A 356 14.88 39.61 14.63
N LEU A 357 15.05 39.30 15.92
CA LEU A 357 14.25 39.84 17.03
C LEU A 357 14.90 41.04 17.74
N CYS A 358 16.20 41.28 17.55
CA CYS A 358 16.91 42.34 18.25
C CYS A 358 18.08 42.91 17.45
N LYS A 359 18.60 44.05 17.88
CA LYS A 359 19.73 44.75 17.23
C LYS A 359 21.09 44.33 17.79
N LEU A 360 21.22 43.09 18.26
CA LEU A 360 22.47 42.60 18.85
C LEU A 360 23.49 42.33 17.75
N GLU A 361 24.69 42.88 17.92
CA GLU A 361 25.77 42.69 16.96
C GLU A 361 26.50 41.36 17.22
N SER A 362 26.87 40.68 16.13
CA SER A 362 27.71 39.49 16.17
C SER A 362 29.03 39.79 16.89
N GLY A 363 29.39 38.97 17.87
CA GLY A 363 30.59 39.17 18.71
C GLY A 363 30.42 40.11 19.91
N SER A 364 29.21 40.66 20.16
CA SER A 364 28.96 41.45 21.37
C SER A 364 28.86 40.57 22.62
N GLN A 365 29.46 40.99 23.74
CA GLN A 365 29.40 40.29 25.04
C GLN A 365 28.08 40.53 25.81
N LYS A 366 27.07 41.13 25.17
CA LYS A 366 25.79 41.41 25.82
C LYS A 366 25.00 40.11 25.97
N THR A 367 24.68 39.74 27.19
CA THR A 367 24.02 38.48 27.56
C THR A 367 22.49 38.48 27.38
N SER A 368 21.89 39.61 27.00
CA SER A 368 20.42 39.74 26.94
C SER A 368 19.95 40.29 25.59
N CYS A 369 19.15 39.51 24.87
CA CYS A 369 18.29 40.00 23.80
C CYS A 369 17.13 40.81 24.41
N THR A 370 17.16 42.13 24.26
CA THR A 370 15.96 42.97 24.48
C THR A 370 15.17 43.03 23.18
N VAL A 371 13.99 42.42 23.17
CA VAL A 371 13.01 42.55 22.08
C VAL A 371 12.34 43.92 22.21
N PRO A 372 12.29 44.75 21.16
CA PRO A 372 11.50 45.98 21.18
C PRO A 372 10.01 45.62 21.29
N ASN A 373 9.29 46.25 22.22
CA ASN A 373 7.82 46.12 22.34
C ASN A 373 7.10 46.61 21.10
#